data_AF-A0A9N7KV36-F1
#
_entry.id   AF-A0A9N7KV36-F1
#
_cell.length_a   1.000
_cell.length_b   1.000
_cell.length_c   1.000
_cell.angle_alpha   90.00
_cell.angle_beta   90.00
_cell.angle_gamma   90.00
#
_symmetry.space_group_name_H-M   'P 1'
#
loop_
_entity.id
_entity.type
_entity.pdbx_description
1 polymer ?
#
loop_
_entity_poly.entity_id
_entity_poly.type
_entity_poly.pdbx_seq_one_letter_code
_entity_poly.pdbx_strand_id
1 'polypeptide(L)'
;MLDWKKFKAKAGFDDATPEEQVLMWEIYRDQFLPAIAADQGVTVDEMKRHFDTQVPRPRQGESGGESFLGSRCTQDCSGHEAGYYWAADNDISDPNDCTGDSQTFVEGCQEYAEGRRESGSKAEN
;
A
#
# COMPACT_ATOMS: atom_id res chain seq x y z
N MET A 1 17.96 -20.55 -8.28
CA MET A 1 17.21 -19.58 -7.46
C MET A 1 17.32 -18.23 -8.14
N LEU A 2 16.19 -17.56 -8.40
CA LEU A 2 16.18 -16.29 -9.12
C LEU A 2 17.02 -15.25 -8.39
N ASP A 3 17.95 -14.62 -9.10
CA ASP A 3 18.71 -13.49 -8.58
C ASP A 3 17.90 -12.22 -8.81
N TRP A 4 17.19 -11.84 -7.76
CA TRP A 4 16.19 -10.80 -7.82
C TRP A 4 16.78 -9.39 -7.96
N LYS A 5 18.04 -9.22 -7.54
CA LYS A 5 18.84 -8.01 -7.79
C LYS A 5 19.20 -7.88 -9.28
N LYS A 6 19.58 -8.99 -9.93
CA LYS A 6 19.80 -9.01 -11.38
C LYS A 6 18.51 -8.78 -12.17
N PHE A 7 17.37 -9.22 -11.64
CA PHE A 7 16.07 -8.93 -12.25
C PHE A 7 15.78 -7.42 -12.27
N LYS A 8 15.90 -6.72 -11.13
CA LYS A 8 15.69 -5.25 -11.09
C LYS A 8 16.51 -4.51 -12.15
N ALA A 9 17.80 -4.82 -12.22
CA ALA A 9 18.71 -4.21 -13.19
C ALA A 9 18.38 -4.56 -14.65
N LYS A 10 17.98 -5.80 -14.93
CA LYS A 10 17.67 -6.25 -16.31
C LYS A 10 16.31 -5.77 -16.80
N ALA A 11 15.36 -5.59 -15.90
CA ALA A 11 14.04 -5.09 -16.23
C ALA A 11 14.04 -3.58 -16.51
N GLY A 12 15.14 -2.86 -16.22
CA GLY A 12 15.15 -1.38 -16.26
C GLY A 12 14.26 -0.80 -15.17
N PHE A 13 14.05 -1.53 -14.08
CA PHE A 13 13.11 -1.18 -13.03
C PHE A 13 13.51 0.12 -12.31
N ASP A 14 14.81 0.36 -12.16
CA ASP A 14 15.35 1.58 -11.52
C ASP A 14 15.28 2.82 -12.45
N ASP A 15 15.15 2.63 -13.77
CA ASP A 15 15.03 3.71 -14.76
C ASP A 15 13.57 4.03 -15.15
N ALA A 16 12.63 3.16 -14.75
CA ALA A 16 11.21 3.31 -15.02
C ALA A 16 10.56 4.38 -14.13
N THR A 17 9.54 5.08 -14.65
CA THR A 17 8.72 6.00 -13.84
C THR A 17 7.98 5.24 -12.71
N PRO A 18 7.54 5.91 -11.63
CA PRO A 18 6.86 5.22 -10.52
C PRO A 18 5.62 4.43 -10.94
N GLU A 19 4.86 4.96 -11.90
CA GLU A 19 3.70 4.31 -12.50
C GLU A 19 4.09 3.08 -13.36
N GLU A 20 5.16 3.18 -14.14
CA GLU A 20 5.72 2.06 -14.89
C GLU A 20 6.27 0.98 -13.96
N GLN A 21 6.91 1.35 -12.85
CA GLN A 21 7.40 0.40 -11.84
C GLN A 21 6.25 -0.41 -11.24
N VAL A 22 5.11 0.23 -10.94
CA VAL A 22 3.90 -0.45 -10.45
C VAL A 22 3.39 -1.44 -11.50
N LEU A 23 3.25 -1.00 -12.75
CA LEU A 23 2.78 -1.87 -13.83
C LEU A 23 3.72 -3.05 -14.06
N MET A 24 5.02 -2.81 -14.10
CA MET A 24 6.03 -3.85 -14.25
C MET A 24 6.00 -4.84 -13.09
N TRP A 25 5.82 -4.36 -11.86
CA TRP A 25 5.73 -5.22 -10.68
C TRP A 25 4.52 -6.15 -10.74
N GLU A 26 3.32 -5.60 -11.02
CA GLU A 26 2.08 -6.38 -11.13
C GLU A 26 2.17 -7.42 -12.26
N ILE A 27 2.65 -7.01 -13.44
CA ILE A 27 2.83 -7.91 -14.58
C ILE A 27 3.78 -9.05 -14.21
N TYR A 28 4.90 -8.75 -13.55
CA TYR A 28 5.87 -9.79 -13.21
C TYR A 28 5.31 -10.76 -12.17
N ARG A 29 4.64 -10.23 -11.15
CA ARG A 29 4.05 -11.02 -10.07
C ARG A 29 2.93 -11.92 -10.55
N ASP A 30 2.03 -11.42 -11.37
CA ASP A 30 0.81 -12.15 -11.73
C ASP A 30 0.90 -12.91 -13.05
N GLN A 31 1.74 -12.46 -14.00
CA GLN A 31 1.89 -13.15 -15.28
C GLN A 31 3.15 -14.01 -15.38
N PHE A 32 4.27 -13.60 -14.79
CA PHE A 32 5.55 -14.32 -14.95
C PHE A 32 5.84 -15.32 -13.84
N LEU A 33 5.61 -14.98 -12.57
CA LEU A 33 5.91 -15.89 -11.45
C LEU A 33 5.20 -17.25 -11.51
N PRO A 34 3.94 -17.38 -11.98
CA PRO A 34 3.31 -18.70 -12.06
C PRO A 34 4.05 -19.67 -12.99
N ALA A 35 4.58 -19.19 -14.12
CA ALA A 35 5.34 -20.01 -15.05
C ALA A 35 6.70 -20.42 -14.45
N ILE A 36 7.33 -19.53 -13.71
CA ILE A 36 8.60 -19.78 -13.02
C ILE A 36 8.41 -20.78 -11.86
N ALA A 37 7.33 -20.65 -11.10
CA ALA A 37 7.01 -21.57 -10.02
C ALA A 37 6.83 -23.01 -10.53
N ALA A 38 6.17 -23.16 -11.69
CA ALA A 38 6.01 -24.45 -12.35
C ALA A 38 7.34 -25.07 -12.77
N ASP A 39 8.28 -24.28 -13.32
CA ASP A 39 9.62 -24.74 -13.71
C ASP A 39 10.47 -25.16 -12.49
N GLN A 40 10.35 -24.41 -11.39
CA GLN A 40 11.10 -24.66 -10.16
C GLN A 40 10.47 -25.70 -9.23
N GLY A 41 9.29 -26.22 -9.56
CA GLY A 41 8.58 -27.21 -8.76
C GLY A 41 8.10 -26.69 -7.39
N VAL A 42 7.90 -25.37 -7.26
CA VAL A 42 7.38 -24.73 -6.05
C VAL A 42 5.96 -24.21 -6.28
N THR A 43 5.24 -23.90 -5.21
CA THR A 43 3.90 -23.32 -5.34
C THR A 43 3.97 -21.86 -5.80
N VAL A 44 2.96 -21.43 -6.57
CA VAL A 44 2.86 -20.04 -7.02
C VAL A 44 2.85 -19.08 -5.83
N ASP A 45 2.12 -19.42 -4.77
CA ASP A 45 2.05 -18.60 -3.54
C ASP A 45 3.41 -18.48 -2.84
N GLU A 46 4.20 -19.56 -2.77
CA GLU A 46 5.54 -19.52 -2.20
C GLU A 46 6.47 -18.61 -3.02
N MET A 47 6.39 -18.71 -4.34
CA MET A 47 7.18 -17.87 -5.24
C MET A 47 6.76 -16.39 -5.17
N LYS A 48 5.45 -16.10 -5.12
CA LYS A 48 4.90 -14.75 -4.92
C LYS A 48 5.35 -14.15 -3.59
N ARG A 49 5.27 -14.92 -2.49
CA ARG A 49 5.77 -14.47 -1.18
C ARG A 49 7.25 -14.14 -1.20
N HIS A 50 8.08 -15.00 -1.81
CA HIS A 50 9.51 -14.73 -1.93
C HIS A 50 9.84 -13.51 -2.80
N PHE A 51 9.10 -13.32 -3.89
CA PHE A 51 9.20 -12.14 -4.73
C PHE A 51 8.82 -10.86 -3.95
N ASP A 52 7.70 -10.89 -3.22
CA ASP A 52 7.20 -9.75 -2.43
C ASP A 52 8.21 -9.35 -1.32
N THR A 53 8.87 -10.34 -0.70
CA THR A 53 9.95 -10.09 0.28
C THR A 53 11.18 -9.44 -0.37
N GLN A 54 11.51 -9.78 -1.61
CA GLN A 54 12.77 -9.34 -2.23
C GLN A 54 12.63 -8.11 -3.14
N VAL A 55 11.49 -7.91 -3.81
CA VAL A 55 11.11 -6.65 -4.49
C VAL A 55 9.78 -6.24 -3.85
N PRO A 56 9.83 -5.34 -2.84
CA PRO A 56 8.62 -4.77 -2.33
C PRO A 56 7.88 -4.04 -3.45
N ARG A 57 6.56 -4.11 -3.42
CA ARG A 57 5.70 -3.38 -4.37
C ARG A 57 6.09 -1.90 -4.36
N PRO A 58 6.45 -1.31 -5.50
CA PRO A 58 6.66 0.14 -5.57
C PRO A 58 5.34 0.82 -5.19
N ARG A 59 5.37 1.74 -4.23
CA ARG A 59 4.16 2.48 -3.84
C ARG A 59 3.86 3.52 -4.92
N GLN A 60 2.59 3.72 -5.26
CA GLN A 60 2.18 4.95 -5.92
C GLN A 60 2.33 6.08 -4.90
N GLY A 61 3.52 6.68 -4.87
CA GLY A 61 3.89 7.65 -3.85
C GLY A 61 4.14 7.02 -2.48
N GLU A 62 5.15 7.55 -1.81
CA GLU A 62 5.40 7.45 -0.37
C GLU A 62 6.25 6.29 0.15
N SER A 63 7.19 6.70 0.98
CA SER A 63 8.40 5.99 1.40
C SER A 63 8.16 5.01 2.54
N GLY A 64 9.11 4.08 2.71
CA GLY A 64 9.07 2.97 3.64
C GLY A 64 8.87 3.31 5.12
N GLY A 65 8.29 2.35 5.83
CA GLY A 65 7.70 2.46 7.16
C GLY A 65 6.21 2.23 7.01
N GLU A 66 5.65 1.22 7.68
CA GLU A 66 4.22 0.92 7.68
C GLU A 66 3.46 2.21 8.02
N SER A 67 2.88 2.87 7.03
CA SER A 67 2.20 4.14 7.19
C SER A 67 0.85 4.10 6.50
N PHE A 68 -0.15 4.65 7.16
CA PHE A 68 -1.51 4.79 6.67
C PHE A 68 -1.75 6.27 6.38
N LEU A 69 -1.95 6.63 5.11
CA LEU A 69 -2.17 8.01 4.65
C LEU A 69 -1.09 9.03 5.09
N GLY A 70 0.16 8.57 5.21
CA GLY A 70 1.28 9.40 5.67
C GLY A 70 1.55 9.32 7.18
N SER A 71 0.60 8.80 7.96
CA SER A 71 0.73 8.59 9.41
C SER A 71 1.43 7.25 9.71
N ARG A 72 2.45 7.26 10.59
CA ARG A 72 3.31 6.10 10.84
C ARG A 72 2.64 5.11 11.80
N CYS A 73 2.42 3.88 11.34
CA CYS A 73 1.96 2.76 12.15
C CYS A 73 3.10 2.21 13.03
N THR A 74 2.77 1.80 14.25
CA THR A 74 3.75 1.31 15.24
C THR A 74 4.01 -0.20 15.12
N GLN A 75 3.05 -0.98 14.62
CA GLN A 75 3.14 -2.44 14.41
C GLN A 75 2.32 -2.91 13.21
N ASP A 76 1.03 -2.59 13.17
CA ASP A 76 0.11 -2.95 12.08
C ASP A 76 -0.91 -1.81 11.91
N CYS A 77 -1.25 -1.47 10.67
CA CYS A 77 -2.11 -0.31 10.38
C CYS A 77 -3.61 -0.61 10.61
N SER A 78 -3.98 -1.81 11.04
CA SER A 78 -5.38 -2.20 11.29
C SER A 78 -6.15 -1.23 12.17
N GLY A 79 -5.51 -0.59 13.15
CA GLY A 79 -6.14 0.44 13.96
C GLY A 79 -6.56 1.67 13.14
N HIS A 80 -5.66 2.17 12.29
CA HIS A 80 -5.94 3.31 11.41
C HIS A 80 -6.98 2.95 10.34
N GLU A 81 -6.85 1.77 9.73
CA GLU A 81 -7.80 1.27 8.73
C GLU A 81 -9.22 1.13 9.33
N ALA A 82 -9.33 0.56 10.53
CA ALA A 82 -10.60 0.41 11.22
C ALA A 82 -11.25 1.78 11.51
N GLY A 83 -10.47 2.76 11.96
CA GLY A 83 -10.93 4.13 12.20
C GLY A 83 -11.40 4.82 10.92
N TYR A 84 -10.62 4.72 9.85
CA TYR A 84 -10.93 5.33 8.56
C TYR A 84 -12.19 4.74 7.93
N TYR A 85 -12.34 3.41 7.91
CA TYR A 85 -13.53 2.77 7.36
C TYR A 85 -14.78 3.03 8.21
N TRP A 86 -14.64 3.08 9.54
CA TRP A 86 -15.74 3.47 10.42
C TRP A 86 -16.19 4.91 10.14
N ALA A 87 -15.25 5.84 9.99
CA ALA A 87 -15.53 7.23 9.66
C ALA A 87 -16.24 7.35 8.30
N ALA A 88 -15.82 6.58 7.30
CA ALA A 88 -16.47 6.53 6.00
C ALA A 88 -17.90 5.96 6.05
N ASP A 89 -18.12 4.87 6.78
CA ASP A 89 -19.44 4.25 6.96
C ASP A 89 -20.43 5.18 7.68
N ASN A 90 -19.91 6.01 8.60
CA ASN A 90 -20.70 6.97 9.38
C ASN A 90 -20.69 8.40 8.80
N ASP A 91 -20.12 8.59 7.62
CA ASP A 91 -19.96 9.87 6.91
C ASP A 91 -19.37 11.00 7.79
N ILE A 92 -18.43 10.63 8.66
CA ILE A 92 -17.77 11.57 9.57
C ILE A 92 -17.00 12.61 8.76
N SER A 93 -17.38 13.87 8.93
CA SER A 93 -16.79 15.00 8.22
C SER A 93 -16.14 16.02 9.16
N ASP A 94 -16.35 15.90 10.48
CA ASP A 94 -15.63 16.68 11.48
C ASP A 94 -14.65 15.77 12.24
N PRO A 95 -13.33 16.05 12.23
CA PRO A 95 -12.37 15.27 13.00
C PRO A 95 -12.59 15.33 14.52
N ASN A 96 -13.39 16.27 15.04
CA ASN A 96 -13.79 16.29 16.44
C ASN A 96 -14.87 15.25 16.78
N ASP A 97 -15.58 14.71 15.78
CA ASP A 97 -16.55 13.63 15.96
C ASP A 97 -15.88 12.25 16.02
N CYS A 98 -14.57 12.19 15.76
CA CYS A 98 -13.77 10.98 15.91
C CYS A 98 -13.62 10.61 17.39
N THR A 99 -14.32 9.54 17.77
CA THR A 99 -14.33 9.02 19.14
C THR A 99 -13.94 7.54 19.15
N GLY A 100 -13.31 7.08 20.22
CA GLY A 100 -12.90 5.67 20.36
C GLY A 100 -11.83 5.48 21.45
N ASP A 101 -11.64 4.23 21.87
CA ASP A 101 -10.72 3.87 22.96
C ASP A 101 -9.26 3.72 22.53
N SER A 102 -8.99 3.62 21.22
CA SER A 102 -7.65 3.39 20.68
C SER A 102 -7.15 4.61 19.93
N GLN A 103 -5.94 5.08 20.28
CA GLN A 103 -5.31 6.23 19.62
C GLN A 103 -5.21 6.04 18.10
N THR A 104 -4.78 4.86 17.65
CA THR A 104 -4.66 4.53 16.22
C THR A 104 -5.99 4.49 15.48
N PHE A 105 -7.09 4.21 16.17
CA PHE A 105 -8.44 4.29 15.61
C PHE A 105 -8.89 5.74 15.44
N VAL A 106 -8.66 6.57 16.46
CA VAL A 106 -9.00 8.00 16.40
C VAL A 106 -8.19 8.69 15.31
N GLU A 107 -6.89 8.38 15.20
CA GLU A 107 -6.02 8.88 14.13
C GLU A 107 -6.57 8.52 12.74
N GLY A 108 -6.90 7.24 12.49
CA GLY A 108 -7.50 6.83 11.21
C GLY A 108 -8.83 7.51 10.87
N CYS A 109 -9.68 7.77 11.86
CA CYS A 109 -10.91 8.52 11.66
C CYS A 109 -10.65 9.99 11.27
N GLN A 110 -9.68 10.62 11.93
CA GLN A 110 -9.33 12.02 11.67
C GLN A 110 -8.81 12.21 10.25
N GLU A 111 -7.97 11.30 9.76
CA GLU A 111 -7.48 11.31 8.38
C GLU A 111 -8.63 11.31 7.35
N TYR A 112 -9.69 10.51 7.57
CA TYR A 112 -10.88 10.53 6.72
C TYR A 112 -11.62 11.87 6.79
N ALA A 113 -11.88 12.35 8.01
CA ALA A 113 -12.63 13.56 8.24
C ALA A 113 -11.91 14.80 7.68
N GLU A 114 -10.59 14.88 7.85
CA GLU A 114 -9.74 15.92 7.26
C GLU A 114 -9.77 15.85 5.74
N GLY A 115 -9.60 14.66 5.15
CA GLY A 115 -9.74 14.47 3.71
C GLY A 115 -11.12 14.86 3.15
N ARG A 116 -12.20 14.62 3.90
CA ARG A 116 -13.57 15.09 3.57
C ARG A 116 -13.70 16.61 3.65
N ARG A 117 -13.09 17.26 4.64
CA ARG A 117 -13.06 18.73 4.75
C ARG A 117 -12.29 19.36 3.61
N GLU A 118 -11.15 18.80 3.23
CA GLU A 118 -10.32 19.29 2.12
C GLU A 118 -11.01 19.08 0.77
N SER A 119 -11.64 17.92 0.55
CA SER A 119 -12.41 17.64 -0.67
C SER A 119 -13.71 18.44 -0.75
N GLY A 120 -14.31 18.82 0.38
CA GLY A 120 -15.43 19.77 0.45
C GLY A 120 -15.02 21.23 0.26
N SER A 121 -13.78 21.60 0.57
CA SER A 121 -13.24 22.96 0.43
C SER A 121 -12.69 23.26 -0.97
N LYS A 122 -12.39 22.22 -1.77
CA LYS A 122 -11.91 22.36 -3.16
C LYS A 122 -13.03 22.61 -4.20
N ALA A 123 -14.22 23.02 -3.76
CA ALA A 123 -15.31 23.44 -4.64
C ALA A 123 -15.35 24.96 -4.90
N GLU A 124 -14.51 25.77 -4.24
CA GLU A 124 -14.46 27.22 -4.48
C GLU A 124 -13.02 27.75 -4.43
N ASN A 125 -12.34 27.81 -5.58
CA ASN A 125 -11.67 29.01 -6.13
C ASN A 125 -11.02 28.68 -7.49
#